data_AF-A0A818CXK7-F1
#
_entry.id   AF-A0A818CXK7-F1
#
_cell.length_a   1.000
_cell.length_b   1.000
_cell.length_c   1.000
_cell.angle_alpha   90.00
_cell.angle_beta   90.00
_cell.angle_gamma   90.00
#
_symmetry.space_group_name_H-M   'P 1'
#
loop_
_entity.id
_entity.type
_entity.pdbx_description
1 polymer ?
#
loop_
_entity_poly.entity_id
_entity_poly.type
_entity_poly.pdbx_seq_one_letter_code
_entity_poly.pdbx_strand_id
1 'polypeptide(L)' 'MAPIGPHPIGSWGIYLPLEQFTQAVSFISIYHGNLTVLVHPNSGRPKIDHLLNAFWIKSLLPLDDQLTDTAPIPPHRI' A
#
# COMPACT_ATOMS: atom_id res chain seq x y z
N MET A 1 14.61 -7.67 8.64
CA MET A 1 13.43 -6.79 8.68
C MET A 1 12.25 -7.62 9.16
N ALA A 2 11.44 -7.11 10.10
CA ALA A 2 10.34 -7.80 10.76
C ALA A 2 8.99 -7.15 10.38
N PRO A 3 7.83 -7.77 10.69
CA PRO A 3 6.51 -7.17 10.49
C PRO A 3 6.36 -5.83 11.22
N ILE A 4 5.74 -4.84 10.58
CA ILE A 4 5.46 -3.51 11.14
C ILE A 4 4.10 -3.03 10.65
N GLY A 5 3.25 -2.57 11.57
CA GLY A 5 1.91 -2.08 11.26
C GLY A 5 1.05 -3.18 10.60
N PRO A 6 0.33 -2.89 9.49
CA PRO A 6 -0.50 -3.88 8.81
C PRO A 6 0.30 -4.93 8.02
N HIS A 7 1.63 -4.75 7.88
CA HIS A 7 2.43 -5.59 6.99
C HIS A 7 2.91 -6.86 7.70
N PRO A 8 2.50 -8.06 7.22
CA PRO A 8 2.75 -9.34 7.91
C PRO A 8 4.18 -9.86 7.76
N ILE A 9 5.00 -9.22 6.93
CA ILE A 9 6.40 -9.53 6.67
C ILE A 9 7.20 -8.22 6.58
N GLY A 10 8.54 -8.31 6.53
CA GLY A 10 9.37 -7.14 6.27
C GLY A 10 9.00 -6.49 4.94
N SER A 11 8.73 -5.18 4.97
CA SER A 11 8.29 -4.39 3.81
C SER A 11 9.03 -3.05 3.75
N TRP A 12 8.90 -2.40 2.60
CA TRP A 12 9.25 -0.99 2.38
C TRP A 12 8.20 -0.40 1.44
N GLY A 13 8.06 0.92 1.44
CA GLY A 13 7.06 1.62 0.64
C GLY A 13 7.65 2.85 -0.04
N ILE A 14 6.96 3.28 -1.09
CA ILE A 14 7.21 4.54 -1.81
C ILE A 14 5.88 5.26 -1.98
N TYR A 15 5.93 6.58 -1.92
CA TYR A 15 4.80 7.41 -2.33
C TYR A 15 4.82 7.58 -3.85
N LEU A 16 3.65 7.48 -4.49
CA LEU A 16 3.49 7.73 -5.91
C LEU A 16 2.43 8.82 -6.12
N PRO A 17 2.77 9.93 -6.80
CA PRO A 17 1.77 10.90 -7.20
C PRO A 17 0.86 10.30 -8.29
N LEU A 18 -0.38 10.78 -8.34
CA LEU A 18 -1.42 10.20 -9.22
C LEU A 18 -1.02 10.24 -10.70
N GLU A 19 -0.30 11.28 -11.12
CA GLU A 19 0.17 11.49 -12.49
C GLU A 19 1.15 10.40 -12.94
N GLN A 20 1.84 9.75 -11.99
CA GLN A 20 2.82 8.69 -12.27
C GLN A 20 2.25 7.28 -12.06
N PHE A 21 1.02 7.15 -11.55
CA PHE A 21 0.44 5.89 -11.14
C PHE A 21 0.50 4.83 -12.25
N THR A 22 0.01 5.16 -13.46
CA THR A 22 -0.02 4.22 -14.58
C THR A 22 1.38 3.75 -14.98
N GLN A 23 2.34 4.66 -15.06
CA GLN A 23 3.72 4.33 -15.44
C GLN A 23 4.40 3.46 -14.39
N ALA A 24 4.26 3.81 -13.11
CA ALA A 24 4.86 3.09 -12.00
C ALA A 24 4.25 1.69 -11.84
N VAL A 25 2.92 1.56 -11.85
CA VAL A 25 2.25 0.25 -11.75
C VAL A 25 2.59 -0.64 -12.94
N SER A 26 2.68 -0.09 -14.16
CA SER A 26 3.08 -0.85 -15.34
C SER A 26 4.52 -1.36 -15.22
N PHE A 27 5.45 -0.50 -14.79
CA PHE A 27 6.84 -0.90 -14.54
C PHE A 27 6.93 -1.99 -13.47
N ILE A 28 6.29 -1.79 -12.32
CA ILE A 28 6.32 -2.76 -11.21
C ILE A 28 5.71 -4.09 -11.64
N SER A 29 4.61 -4.09 -12.40
CA SER A 29 3.96 -5.33 -12.88
C SER A 29 4.88 -6.19 -13.75
N ILE A 30 5.88 -5.61 -14.40
CA ILE A 30 6.87 -6.33 -15.22
C ILE A 30 8.13 -6.67 -14.41
N TYR A 31 8.59 -5.75 -13.56
CA TYR A 31 9.92 -5.81 -12.94
C TYR A 31 9.93 -6.11 -11.43
N HIS A 32 8.79 -6.47 -10.81
CA HIS A 32 8.74 -6.81 -9.38
C HIS A 32 9.49 -8.11 -9.01
N GLY A 33 9.89 -8.90 -9.99
CA GLY A 33 10.61 -10.16 -9.78
C GLY A 33 9.84 -11.10 -8.85
N ASN A 34 10.45 -11.45 -7.72
CA ASN A 34 9.82 -12.34 -6.75
C ASN A 34 9.05 -11.63 -5.63
N LEU A 35 9.00 -10.30 -5.64
CA LEU A 35 8.32 -9.54 -4.61
C LEU A 35 6.81 -9.59 -4.82
N THR A 36 6.09 -9.54 -3.71
CA THR A 36 4.67 -9.24 -3.67
C THR A 36 4.51 -7.75 -3.38
N VAL A 37 3.61 -7.08 -4.09
CA VAL A 37 3.41 -5.63 -3.94
C VAL A 37 1.95 -5.34 -3.59
N LEU A 38 1.75 -4.62 -2.49
CA LEU A 38 0.48 -4.00 -2.13
C LEU A 38 0.45 -2.58 -2.70
N VAL A 39 -0.61 -2.24 -3.44
CA VAL A 39 -0.85 -0.87 -3.92
C VAL A 39 -2.19 -0.42 -3.38
N HIS A 40 -2.21 0.73 -2.70
CA HIS A 40 -3.44 1.32 -2.14
C HIS A 40 -3.42 2.85 -2.32
N PRO A 41 -4.59 3.52 -2.37
CA PRO A 41 -4.67 4.98 -2.35
C PRO A 41 -4.42 5.52 -0.94
N ASN A 42 -4.23 6.84 -0.83
CA ASN A 42 -4.20 7.56 0.45
C ASN A 42 -5.41 8.50 0.52
N SER A 43 -6.59 7.97 0.79
CA SER A 43 -7.85 8.74 0.85
C SER A 43 -8.13 9.37 2.23
N GLY A 44 -7.29 9.04 3.23
CA GLY A 44 -7.49 9.42 4.62
C GLY A 44 -8.24 8.37 5.44
N ARG A 45 -8.54 7.21 4.84
CA ARG A 45 -9.21 6.10 5.50
C ARG A 45 -8.29 4.88 5.45
N PRO A 46 -7.23 4.83 6.28
CA PRO A 46 -6.14 3.87 6.10
C PRO A 46 -6.62 2.42 6.15
N LYS A 47 -7.58 2.06 7.01
CA LYS A 47 -8.09 0.68 7.07
C LYS A 47 -8.76 0.30 5.75
N ILE A 48 -9.61 1.18 5.23
CA ILE A 48 -10.32 0.94 3.97
C ILE A 48 -9.40 0.99 2.77
N ASP A 49 -8.45 1.93 2.76
CA ASP A 49 -7.44 2.04 1.72
C ASP A 49 -6.67 0.73 1.56
N HIS A 50 -6.22 0.14 2.67
CA HIS A 50 -5.43 -1.10 2.65
C HIS A 50 -6.24 -2.37 2.41
N LEU A 51 -7.47 -2.44 2.95
CA LEU A 51 -8.26 -3.68 2.93
C LEU A 51 -9.23 -3.78 1.75
N LEU A 52 -9.77 -2.65 1.28
CA LEU A 52 -10.87 -2.63 0.31
C LEU A 52 -10.50 -1.91 -1.00
N ASN A 53 -9.74 -0.81 -0.92
CA ASN A 53 -9.35 -0.04 -2.09
C ASN A 53 -7.95 -0.40 -2.62
N ALA A 54 -7.37 -1.48 -2.10
CA ALA A 54 -6.06 -1.96 -2.51
C ALA A 54 -6.15 -3.04 -3.58
N PHE A 55 -5.05 -3.20 -4.32
CA PHE A 55 -4.82 -4.39 -5.14
C PHE A 55 -3.40 -4.90 -4.94
N TRP A 56 -3.20 -6.14 -5.38
CA TRP A 56 -1.94 -6.86 -5.21
C TRP A 56 -1.34 -7.23 -6.55
N ILE A 57 -0.03 -7.10 -6.65
CA ILE A 57 0.79 -7.70 -7.70
C ILE A 57 1.41 -8.97 -7.10
N LYS A 58 1.29 -10.09 -7.82
CA LYS A 58 1.71 -11.47 -7.46
C LYS A 58 0.78 -12.22 -6.50
N SER A 59 0.76 -11.91 -5.22
CA SER A 59 0.01 -12.70 -4.23
C SER A 59 -0.57 -11.81 -3.14
N LEU A 60 -1.79 -12.10 -2.70
CA LEU A 60 -2.34 -11.44 -1.52
C LEU A 60 -1.67 -12.00 -0.26
N LEU A 61 -1.27 -11.12 0.65
CA LEU A 61 -0.82 -11.50 1.98
C LEU A 61 -1.88 -11.10 3.02
N PRO A 62 -2.07 -11.89 4.09
CA PRO A 62 -3.01 -11.55 5.14
C PRO A 62 -2.47 -10.35 5.94
N LEU A 63 -2.99 -9.16 5.66
CA LEU A 63 -2.65 -7.97 6.44
C LEU A 63 -3.17 -8.11 7.87
N ASP A 64 -2.42 -7.55 8.81
CA ASP A 64 -2.85 -7.49 10.20
C ASP A 64 -3.87 -6.36 10.39
N ASP A 65 -4.96 -6.62 11.11
CA ASP A 65 -6.07 -5.66 11.29
C ASP A 65 -5.80 -4.67 12.43
N GLN A 66 -4.65 -4.00 12.36
CA GLN A 66 -4.24 -2.99 13.34
C GLN A 66 -4.57 -1.55 12.90
N LEU A 67 -5.13 -1.36 11.71
CA LEU A 67 -5.49 -0.05 11.18
C LEU A 67 -6.86 0.42 11.69
N THR A 68 -6.99 1.72 11.98
CA THR A 68 -8.26 2.36 12.33
C THR A 68 -8.54 3.57 11.44
N ASP A 69 -9.80 3.80 11.09
CA ASP A 69 -10.24 4.93 10.25
C ASP A 69 -10.53 6.22 11.07
N THR A 70 -9.92 6.36 12.26
CA THR A 70 -10.37 7.33 13.27
C THR A 70 -9.47 8.57 13.34
N ALA A 71 -9.58 9.50 12.38
CA ALA A 71 -9.36 10.98 12.51
C ALA A 71 -9.07 11.67 11.16
N PRO A 72 -9.40 12.97 10.99
CA PRO A 72 -9.22 13.70 9.73
C PRO A 72 -7.73 13.96 9.41
N ILE A 73 -7.38 13.95 8.12
CA ILE A 73 -6.00 14.11 7.62
C ILE A 73 -5.43 15.50 7.99
N PRO A 74 -4.25 15.61 8.63
CA PRO A 74 -3.45 16.84 8.62
C PRO A 74 -2.87 17.08 7.22
N PRO A 75 -2.88 18.32 6.71
CA PRO A 75 -2.66 18.62 5.28
C PRO A 75 -1.25 18.33 4.71
N HIS A 76 -0.33 17.75 5.48
CA HIS A 76 1.11 17.77 5.18
C HIS A 76 1.84 16.42 5.34
N ARG A 77 1.13 15.29 5.29
CA ARG A 77 1.77 13.99 5.08
C ARG A 77 1.37 13.43 3.73
N ILE A 78 2.08 13.93 2.71
CA ILE A 78 2.24 13.34 1.38
C ILE A 78 3.72 12.98 1.25
#